data_AF-A0A1L7XV65-F1
#
_entry.id   AF-A0A1L7XV65-F1
#
_cell.length_a   1.000
_cell.length_b   1.000
_cell.length_c   1.000
_cell.angle_alpha   90.00
_cell.angle_beta   90.00
_cell.angle_gamma   90.00
#
_symmetry.space_group_name_H-M   'P 1'
#
loop_
_entity.id
_entity.type
_entity.pdbx_description
1 polymer ?
#
loop_
_entity_poly.entity_id
_entity_poly.type
_entity_poly.pdbx_seq_one_letter_code
_entity_poly.pdbx_strand_id
1 'polypeptide(L)'
;MGRRTEKEADKWIGVSDARKRKQIQDRLAQRARRERIAQRNAESRIVCRPGSLSTRKALLDTGKSLPVIRKKSSGTHLCPCLRSECDTPTIVLPLSIDNALSPLPNHTVYSALFHNGVILGLSCGTSTVSKSRPALPHVPEPLRPTQTQLENVHFTWIDRFPLPEFRNRMILFSDSLNSEDFLGDLFTTTSFNITPGAVSWTWKRGM
;
A
#
# COMPACT_ATOMS: atom_id res chain seq x y z
N MET A 1 44.44 1.71 -16.83
CA MET A 1 43.61 1.09 -15.77
C MET A 1 42.33 1.89 -15.61
N GLY A 2 41.22 1.44 -16.21
CA GLY A 2 39.97 2.20 -16.29
C GLY A 2 39.26 2.34 -14.94
N ARG A 3 38.84 3.55 -14.60
CA ARG A 3 38.01 3.89 -13.45
C ARG A 3 36.62 3.25 -13.66
N ARG A 4 36.39 2.05 -13.12
CA ARG A 4 35.05 1.45 -13.07
C ARG A 4 34.11 2.42 -12.38
N THR A 5 33.06 2.82 -13.08
CA THR A 5 32.09 3.78 -12.53
C THR A 5 31.38 3.12 -11.36
N GLU A 6 31.31 3.80 -10.20
CA GLU A 6 30.73 3.24 -8.96
C GLU A 6 29.30 2.71 -9.16
N LYS A 7 28.59 3.25 -10.17
CA LYS A 7 27.24 2.85 -10.58
C LYS A 7 27.16 1.43 -11.14
N GLU A 8 28.20 0.93 -11.80
CA GLU A 8 28.21 -0.45 -12.33
C GLU A 8 28.48 -1.48 -11.24
N ALA A 9 29.31 -1.15 -10.26
CA ALA A 9 29.63 -2.06 -9.16
C ALA A 9 28.45 -2.24 -8.19
N ASP A 10 27.58 -1.24 -8.07
CA ASP A 10 26.39 -1.24 -7.19
C ASP A 10 25.14 -1.84 -7.83
N LYS A 11 25.21 -2.24 -9.12
CA LYS A 11 24.12 -2.90 -9.83
C LYS A 11 24.05 -4.38 -9.44
N TRP A 12 23.26 -4.69 -8.42
CA TRP A 12 23.02 -6.07 -7.97
C TRP A 12 22.01 -6.86 -8.83
N ILE A 13 21.27 -6.15 -9.69
CA ILE A 13 20.29 -6.71 -10.63
C ILE A 13 21.03 -7.38 -11.80
N GLY A 14 20.81 -8.68 -11.99
CA GLY A 14 21.47 -9.50 -13.02
C GLY A 14 22.70 -10.29 -12.55
N VAL A 15 23.04 -10.25 -11.26
CA VAL A 15 24.13 -11.07 -10.68
C VAL A 15 23.62 -12.46 -10.34
N SER A 16 24.07 -13.48 -11.08
CA SER A 16 23.64 -14.89 -10.93
C SER A 16 24.14 -15.56 -9.65
N ASP A 17 25.33 -15.17 -9.18
CA ASP A 17 25.96 -15.73 -7.98
C ASP A 17 25.38 -15.09 -6.71
N ALA A 18 24.74 -15.92 -5.88
CA ALA A 18 24.08 -15.50 -4.64
C ALA A 18 25.04 -14.82 -3.65
N ARG A 19 26.30 -15.28 -3.56
CA ARG A 19 27.29 -14.74 -2.63
C ARG A 19 27.73 -13.34 -3.04
N LYS A 20 27.95 -13.13 -4.34
CA LYS A 20 28.28 -11.80 -4.91
C LYS A 20 27.12 -10.82 -4.77
N ARG A 21 25.88 -11.27 -4.98
CA ARG A 21 24.67 -10.45 -4.78
C ARG A 21 24.57 -9.96 -3.34
N LYS A 22 24.71 -10.86 -2.36
CA LYS A 22 24.69 -10.52 -0.93
C LYS A 22 25.78 -9.51 -0.57
N GLN A 23 26.99 -9.68 -1.11
CA GLN A 23 28.10 -8.76 -0.86
C GLN A 23 27.81 -7.33 -1.37
N ILE A 24 27.17 -7.19 -2.53
CA ILE A 24 26.77 -5.88 -3.07
C ILE A 24 25.66 -5.26 -2.20
N GLN A 25 24.68 -6.06 -1.78
CA GLN A 25 23.61 -5.61 -0.88
C GLN A 25 24.14 -5.15 0.48
N ASP A 26 25.02 -5.92 1.11
CA ASP A 26 25.63 -5.58 2.40
C ASP A 26 26.43 -4.26 2.30
N ARG A 27 27.17 -4.07 1.20
CA ARG A 27 27.91 -2.83 0.94
C ARG A 27 26.98 -1.62 0.82
N LEU A 28 25.85 -1.75 0.11
CA LEU A 28 24.85 -0.67 -0.03
C LEU A 28 24.16 -0.35 1.30
N ALA A 29 23.76 -1.38 2.04
CA ALA A 29 23.17 -1.22 3.37
C ALA A 29 24.14 -0.53 4.34
N GLN A 30 25.43 -0.87 4.27
CA GLN A 30 26.47 -0.24 5.08
C GLN A 30 26.70 1.23 4.69
N ARG A 31 26.64 1.56 3.39
CA ARG A 31 26.71 2.96 2.91
C ARG A 31 25.53 3.78 3.44
N ALA A 32 24.30 3.28 3.28
CA ALA A 32 23.10 3.94 3.79
C ALA A 32 23.13 4.11 5.33
N ARG A 33 23.64 3.12 6.07
CA ARG A 33 23.82 3.23 7.53
C ARG A 33 24.81 4.33 7.89
N ARG A 34 25.95 4.41 7.20
CA ARG A 34 26.95 5.47 7.44
C ARG A 34 26.40 6.84 7.11
N GLU A 35 25.63 6.98 6.04
CA GLU A 35 24.95 8.23 5.68
C GLU A 35 23.97 8.70 6.77
N ARG A 36 23.13 7.80 7.30
CA ARG A 36 22.21 8.13 8.41
C ARG A 36 22.95 8.54 9.68
N ILE A 37 24.05 7.85 10.02
CA ILE A 37 24.88 8.22 11.18
C ILE A 37 25.54 9.58 10.96
N ALA A 38 26.05 9.85 9.76
CA ALA A 38 26.65 11.13 9.40
C ALA A 38 25.64 12.28 9.44
N GLN A 39 24.42 12.07 8.92
CA GLN A 39 23.32 13.04 8.99
C GLN A 39 22.93 13.34 10.45
N ARG A 40 22.71 12.31 11.26
CA ARG A 40 22.40 12.47 12.69
C ARG A 40 23.50 13.20 13.46
N ASN A 41 24.77 12.91 13.15
CA ASN A 41 25.91 13.58 13.78
C ASN A 41 26.11 15.03 13.26
N ALA A 42 25.70 15.34 12.04
CA ALA A 42 25.70 16.70 11.51
C ALA A 42 24.58 17.54 12.13
N GLU A 43 23.39 16.97 12.29
CA GLU A 43 22.25 17.58 12.97
C GLU A 43 22.57 17.87 14.45
N SER A 44 23.21 16.95 15.17
CA SER A 44 23.62 17.17 16.56
C SER A 44 24.72 18.24 16.71
N ARG A 45 25.57 18.44 15.69
CA ARG A 45 26.57 19.52 15.67
C ARG A 45 25.97 20.91 15.44
N ILE A 46 24.80 21.01 14.79
CA ILE A 46 24.13 22.30 14.54
C ILE A 46 23.40 22.81 15.79
N VAL A 47 23.02 21.93 16.73
CA VAL A 47 22.23 22.28 17.92
C VAL A 47 23.07 22.86 19.09
N CYS A 48 24.41 22.77 19.05
CA CYS A 48 25.28 23.33 20.09
C CYS A 48 26.15 24.50 19.57
N ARG A 49 25.60 25.72 19.47
CA ARG A 49 26.41 26.94 19.53
C ARG A 49 25.58 28.15 20.04
N PRO A 50 25.78 28.62 21.28
CA PRO A 50 25.21 29.89 21.73
C PRO A 50 26.16 31.05 21.39
N GLY A 51 25.64 32.06 20.68
CA GLY A 51 26.09 33.46 20.70
C GLY A 51 27.33 33.87 19.87
N SER A 52 27.11 34.68 18.82
CA SER A 52 27.79 35.97 18.58
C SER A 52 27.33 36.59 17.24
N LEU A 53 26.98 37.88 17.28
CA LEU A 53 26.55 38.73 16.16
C LEU A 53 27.71 39.63 15.66
N SER A 54 27.59 40.11 14.41
CA SER A 54 28.34 41.22 13.74
C SER A 54 29.64 40.78 13.01
N THR A 55 29.98 41.17 11.76
CA THR A 55 29.72 42.39 10.95
C THR A 55 29.89 42.13 9.41
N ARG A 56 29.14 42.90 8.59
CA ARG A 56 29.12 43.27 7.13
C ARG A 56 30.42 43.07 6.27
N LYS A 57 30.50 43.00 4.92
CA LYS A 57 29.63 43.14 3.70
C LYS A 57 30.50 42.92 2.40
N ALA A 58 29.94 42.36 1.31
CA ALA A 58 30.10 42.69 -0.16
C ALA A 58 29.76 41.46 -1.08
N LEU A 59 28.65 41.42 -1.85
CA LEU A 59 28.37 41.86 -3.25
C LEU A 59 29.16 41.04 -4.32
N LEU A 60 28.63 40.34 -5.35
CA LEU A 60 27.61 40.58 -6.42
C LEU A 60 27.02 39.22 -6.90
N ASP A 61 25.70 39.05 -7.05
CA ASP A 61 24.87 39.13 -8.27
C ASP A 61 25.06 38.04 -9.35
N THR A 62 24.13 37.07 -9.45
CA THR A 62 23.27 36.85 -10.64
C THR A 62 22.16 35.81 -10.34
N GLY A 63 20.97 36.04 -10.91
CA GLY A 63 19.70 35.49 -10.44
C GLY A 63 19.39 34.01 -10.72
N LYS A 64 18.47 33.48 -9.90
CA LYS A 64 17.20 32.86 -10.32
C LYS A 64 16.40 32.48 -9.06
N SER A 65 15.22 33.06 -8.95
CA SER A 65 14.28 32.95 -7.83
C SER A 65 13.67 31.56 -7.70
N LEU A 66 13.82 30.95 -6.52
CA LEU A 66 12.97 29.85 -6.05
C LEU A 66 12.00 30.40 -4.98
N PRO A 67 10.70 30.07 -5.02
CA PRO A 67 9.74 30.65 -4.09
C PRO A 67 9.89 30.05 -2.70
N VAL A 68 9.94 30.93 -1.71
CA VAL A 68 9.78 30.62 -0.29
C VAL A 68 8.32 30.22 -0.05
N ILE A 69 8.07 28.97 0.34
CA ILE A 69 6.79 28.58 0.94
C ILE A 69 6.99 28.37 2.44
N ARG A 70 6.33 29.25 3.20
CA ARG A 70 6.20 29.25 4.66
C ARG A 70 5.60 27.92 5.13
N LYS A 71 6.25 27.24 6.07
CA LYS A 71 5.63 26.13 6.82
C LYS A 71 4.52 26.70 7.71
N LYS A 72 3.27 26.40 7.38
CA LYS A 72 2.20 26.29 8.37
C LYS A 72 1.98 24.81 8.65
N SER A 73 1.99 24.50 9.94
CA SER A 73 1.56 23.25 10.55
C SER A 73 0.11 22.91 10.18
N SER A 74 -0.22 21.62 10.31
CA SER A 74 -1.54 20.95 10.23
C SER A 74 -1.91 20.34 8.87
N GLY A 75 -2.38 19.08 8.93
CA GLY A 75 -3.04 18.39 7.81
C GLY A 75 -2.36 17.10 7.37
N THR A 76 -2.87 15.99 7.88
CA THR A 76 -2.93 14.66 7.25
C THR A 76 -2.49 14.60 5.77
N HIS A 77 -1.40 13.87 5.51
CA HIS A 77 -1.00 13.48 4.15
C HIS A 77 -1.99 12.47 3.59
N LEU A 78 -3.04 12.96 2.92
CA LEU A 78 -3.85 12.16 2.01
C LEU A 78 -3.12 12.03 0.67
N CYS A 79 -3.19 10.83 0.10
CA CYS A 79 -2.64 10.50 -1.21
C CYS A 79 -3.32 11.32 -2.33
N PRO A 80 -2.59 11.86 -3.33
CA PRO A 80 -3.16 12.71 -4.38
C PRO A 80 -4.14 12.04 -5.36
N CYS A 81 -4.49 10.76 -5.18
CA CYS A 81 -5.32 10.02 -6.15
C CYS A 81 -6.83 10.37 -6.14
N LEU A 82 -7.28 11.28 -5.28
CA LEU A 82 -8.71 11.52 -5.01
C LEU A 82 -9.26 12.87 -5.49
N ARG A 83 -8.62 13.51 -6.48
CA ARG A 83 -9.25 14.64 -7.18
C ARG A 83 -9.02 14.54 -8.69
N SER A 84 -9.95 13.90 -9.40
CA SER A 84 -10.29 14.30 -10.76
C SER A 84 -11.59 13.66 -11.20
N GLU A 85 -12.69 14.40 -11.15
CA GLU A 85 -13.70 14.31 -12.20
C GLU A 85 -13.22 15.24 -13.32
N CYS A 86 -12.59 14.68 -14.36
CA CYS A 86 -12.58 15.18 -15.73
C CYS A 86 -11.65 14.31 -16.58
N ASP A 87 -12.08 14.07 -17.82
CA ASP A 87 -11.50 13.22 -18.86
C ASP A 87 -9.98 13.05 -18.81
N THR A 88 -9.50 11.82 -18.61
CA THR A 88 -8.11 11.44 -18.88
C THR A 88 -8.05 10.10 -19.61
N PRO A 89 -7.11 9.92 -20.55
CA PRO A 89 -7.02 8.71 -21.34
C PRO A 89 -6.68 7.54 -20.42
N THR A 90 -7.28 6.39 -20.68
CA THR A 90 -7.01 5.13 -19.98
C THR A 90 -5.50 4.83 -20.01
N ILE A 91 -4.78 5.21 -18.96
CA ILE A 91 -3.40 4.76 -18.76
C ILE A 91 -3.51 3.34 -18.20
N VAL A 92 -3.47 2.36 -19.11
CA VAL A 92 -3.18 0.98 -18.76
C VAL A 92 -1.73 0.95 -18.29
N LEU A 93 -1.52 0.93 -16.97
CA LEU A 93 -0.20 0.62 -16.42
C LEU A 93 0.07 -0.86 -16.71
N PRO A 94 1.09 -1.22 -17.53
CA PRO A 94 1.42 -2.62 -17.73
C PRO A 94 1.95 -3.16 -16.40
N LEU A 95 1.29 -4.19 -15.88
CA LEU A 95 1.77 -4.94 -14.73
C LEU A 95 3.21 -5.42 -15.00
N SER A 96 4.08 -5.30 -14.00
CA SER A 96 5.51 -5.71 -14.08
C SER A 96 5.64 -7.15 -14.57
N ILE A 97 6.68 -7.44 -15.35
CA ILE A 97 7.02 -8.77 -15.88
C ILE A 97 7.10 -9.82 -14.75
N ASP A 98 7.42 -9.40 -13.52
CA ASP A 98 7.47 -10.30 -12.35
C ASP A 98 6.08 -10.89 -12.01
N ASN A 99 4.98 -10.19 -12.33
CA ASN A 99 3.62 -10.70 -12.18
C ASN A 99 3.26 -11.73 -13.26
N ALA A 100 3.92 -11.68 -14.43
CA ALA A 100 3.71 -12.62 -15.53
C ALA A 100 4.41 -13.96 -15.32
N LEU A 101 5.39 -14.02 -14.40
CA LEU A 101 6.15 -15.24 -14.08
C LEU A 101 5.64 -15.98 -12.85
N SER A 102 4.62 -15.46 -12.17
CA SER A 102 3.91 -16.20 -11.13
C SER A 102 2.83 -17.06 -11.81
N PRO A 103 2.92 -18.40 -11.79
CA PRO A 103 1.85 -19.26 -12.26
C PRO A 103 0.74 -19.28 -11.20
N LEU A 104 0.16 -18.12 -10.89
CA LEU A 104 -1.06 -18.06 -10.11
C LEU A 104 -2.20 -18.08 -11.12
N PRO A 105 -3.18 -18.99 -11.02
CA PRO A 105 -4.45 -18.74 -11.68
C PRO A 105 -4.90 -17.35 -11.21
N ASN A 106 -5.36 -16.50 -12.13
CA ASN A 106 -5.76 -15.11 -11.89
C ASN A 106 -6.94 -14.94 -10.90
N HIS A 107 -7.17 -15.92 -10.01
CA HIS A 107 -8.33 -16.09 -9.17
C HIS A 107 -7.93 -16.75 -7.83
N THR A 108 -7.37 -15.97 -6.91
CA THR A 108 -7.27 -16.32 -5.47
C THR A 108 -8.47 -15.76 -4.70
N VAL A 109 -8.71 -16.26 -3.49
CA VAL A 109 -9.79 -15.73 -2.63
C VAL A 109 -9.56 -14.25 -2.37
N TYR A 110 -8.30 -13.89 -2.12
CA TYR A 110 -7.89 -12.49 -1.97
C TYR A 110 -8.31 -11.65 -3.19
N SER A 111 -8.00 -12.09 -4.41
CA SER A 111 -8.37 -11.35 -5.63
C SER A 111 -9.88 -11.20 -5.80
N ALA A 112 -10.67 -12.24 -5.46
CA ALA A 112 -12.12 -12.20 -5.53
C ALA A 112 -12.72 -11.19 -4.53
N LEU A 113 -12.28 -11.23 -3.27
CA LEU A 113 -12.69 -10.26 -2.25
C LEU A 113 -12.22 -8.84 -2.57
N PHE A 114 -11.07 -8.70 -3.23
CA PHE A 114 -10.58 -7.41 -3.68
C PHE A 114 -11.53 -6.80 -4.71
N HIS A 115 -11.90 -7.55 -5.75
CA HIS A 115 -12.88 -7.11 -6.77
C HIS A 115 -14.24 -6.77 -6.15
N ASN A 116 -14.74 -7.57 -5.19
CA ASN A 116 -16.00 -7.27 -4.51
C ASN A 116 -15.95 -5.92 -3.79
N GLY A 117 -14.84 -5.58 -3.14
CA GLY A 117 -14.72 -4.26 -2.51
C GLY A 117 -14.62 -3.10 -3.50
N VAL A 118 -14.09 -3.32 -4.71
CA VAL A 118 -14.15 -2.31 -5.78
C VAL A 118 -15.59 -2.02 -6.17
N ILE A 119 -16.43 -3.05 -6.31
CA ILE A 119 -17.87 -2.90 -6.62
C ILE A 119 -18.58 -2.07 -5.53
N LEU A 120 -18.19 -2.26 -4.28
CA LEU A 120 -18.72 -1.57 -3.11
C LEU A 120 -18.10 -0.19 -2.85
N GLY A 121 -17.08 0.22 -3.61
CA GLY A 121 -16.38 1.50 -3.43
C GLY A 121 -15.50 1.56 -2.17
N LEU A 122 -14.99 0.43 -1.70
CA LEU A 122 -14.13 0.34 -0.51
C LEU A 122 -12.66 0.64 -0.85
N SER A 123 -12.08 1.65 -0.21
CA SER A 123 -10.72 2.13 -0.46
C SER A 123 -9.61 1.37 0.25
N CYS A 124 -9.93 0.60 1.31
CA CYS A 124 -8.97 -0.15 2.11
C CYS A 124 -9.36 -1.62 2.25
N GLY A 125 -8.37 -2.51 2.20
CA GLY A 125 -8.54 -3.95 2.27
C GLY A 125 -8.75 -4.52 3.68
N THR A 126 -8.30 -3.83 4.75
CA THR A 126 -8.24 -4.42 6.10
C THR A 126 -8.40 -3.45 7.27
N SER A 127 -8.12 -2.16 7.13
CA SER A 127 -7.90 -1.28 8.30
C SER A 127 -9.01 -0.26 8.60
N THR A 128 -10.09 -0.24 7.82
CA THR A 128 -11.17 0.73 8.03
C THR A 128 -12.30 0.10 8.85
N VAL A 129 -12.77 0.85 9.86
CA VAL A 129 -13.91 0.46 10.69
C VAL A 129 -15.03 1.48 10.50
N SER A 130 -16.20 1.03 10.05
CA SER A 130 -17.39 1.87 9.90
C SER A 130 -18.65 1.00 9.80
N LYS A 131 -19.83 1.63 9.84
CA LYS A 131 -21.06 0.98 9.37
C LYS A 131 -21.05 0.93 7.84
N SER A 132 -21.71 -0.07 7.25
CA SER A 132 -21.89 -0.11 5.80
C SER A 132 -22.90 0.96 5.37
N ARG A 133 -22.79 1.40 4.11
CA ARG A 133 -23.76 2.29 3.48
C ARG A 133 -24.83 1.47 2.75
N PRO A 134 -26.05 1.99 2.56
CA PRO A 134 -27.04 1.36 1.70
C PRO A 134 -26.47 1.03 0.31
N ALA A 135 -26.86 -0.11 -0.25
CA ALA A 135 -26.39 -0.54 -1.56
C ALA A 135 -26.83 0.44 -2.66
N LEU A 136 -25.89 0.74 -3.56
CA LEU A 136 -26.20 1.42 -4.81
C LEU A 136 -26.94 0.47 -5.78
N PRO A 137 -27.72 0.98 -6.75
CA PRO A 137 -28.52 0.15 -7.65
C PRO A 137 -27.72 -0.88 -8.44
N HIS A 138 -26.45 -0.61 -8.76
CA HIS A 138 -25.58 -1.51 -9.52
C HIS A 138 -24.98 -2.64 -8.69
N VAL A 139 -25.11 -2.61 -7.36
CA VAL A 139 -24.50 -3.61 -6.47
C VAL A 139 -25.25 -4.94 -6.58
N PRO A 140 -24.56 -6.05 -6.91
CA PRO A 140 -25.14 -7.39 -6.97
C PRO A 140 -25.75 -7.81 -5.63
N GLU A 141 -26.84 -8.57 -5.69
CA GLU A 141 -27.59 -9.01 -4.51
C GLU A 141 -26.71 -9.66 -3.41
N PRO A 142 -25.78 -10.58 -3.72
CA PRO A 142 -24.97 -11.24 -2.68
C PRO A 142 -24.02 -10.30 -1.92
N LEU A 143 -23.72 -9.13 -2.48
CA LEU A 143 -22.85 -8.10 -1.89
C LEU A 143 -23.64 -6.97 -1.23
N ARG A 144 -24.97 -6.95 -1.32
CA ARG A 144 -25.75 -5.91 -0.65
C ARG A 144 -25.54 -5.99 0.87
N PRO A 145 -25.51 -4.86 1.56
CA PRO A 145 -25.29 -4.82 3.00
C PRO A 145 -26.46 -5.49 3.73
N THR A 146 -26.15 -6.23 4.78
CA THR A 146 -27.16 -6.81 5.66
C THR A 146 -27.63 -5.78 6.69
N GLN A 147 -28.73 -6.06 7.40
CA GLN A 147 -29.19 -5.19 8.49
C GLN A 147 -28.12 -5.05 9.58
N THR A 148 -27.45 -6.15 9.95
CA THR A 148 -26.35 -6.15 10.93
C THR A 148 -25.24 -5.20 10.53
N GLN A 149 -24.90 -5.14 9.23
CA GLN A 149 -23.86 -4.25 8.69
C GLN A 149 -24.26 -2.76 8.70
N LEU A 150 -25.54 -2.47 8.53
CA LEU A 150 -26.08 -1.10 8.61
C LEU A 150 -26.17 -0.60 10.05
N GLU A 151 -26.36 -1.50 11.01
CA GLU A 151 -26.55 -1.15 12.43
C GLU A 151 -25.24 -1.12 13.22
N ASN A 152 -24.30 -2.03 12.92
CA ASN A 152 -23.11 -2.27 13.74
C ASN A 152 -21.83 -1.72 13.07
N VAL A 153 -20.98 -1.10 13.88
CA VAL A 153 -19.63 -0.66 13.45
C VAL A 153 -18.73 -1.88 13.38
N HIS A 154 -18.12 -2.13 12.22
CA HIS A 154 -17.29 -3.31 12.00
C HIS A 154 -16.16 -3.02 11.01
N PHE A 155 -15.22 -3.94 10.88
CA PHE A 155 -14.17 -3.81 9.87
C PHE A 155 -14.75 -3.99 8.46
N THR A 156 -14.58 -2.99 7.59
CA THR A 156 -15.21 -2.96 6.26
C THR A 156 -14.66 -4.02 5.31
N TRP A 157 -13.59 -4.73 5.66
CA TRP A 157 -13.12 -5.87 4.88
C TRP A 157 -14.10 -7.04 4.90
N ILE A 158 -14.94 -7.14 5.95
CA ILE A 158 -15.99 -8.16 6.06
C ILE A 158 -17.04 -7.98 4.95
N ASP A 159 -17.29 -6.75 4.49
CA ASP A 159 -18.24 -6.45 3.41
C ASP A 159 -17.90 -7.12 2.09
N ARG A 160 -16.64 -7.53 1.92
CA ARG A 160 -16.12 -8.11 0.67
C ARG A 160 -16.63 -9.53 0.41
N PHE A 161 -17.17 -10.21 1.43
CA PHE A 161 -17.64 -11.58 1.30
C PHE A 161 -19.04 -11.64 0.67
N PRO A 162 -19.26 -12.44 -0.38
CA PRO A 162 -20.58 -12.58 -1.01
C PRO A 162 -21.50 -13.55 -0.25
N LEU A 163 -21.36 -13.60 1.08
CA LEU A 163 -22.01 -14.56 1.97
C LEU A 163 -22.68 -13.78 3.12
N PRO A 164 -23.96 -13.38 3.00
CA PRO A 164 -24.65 -12.55 3.99
C PRO A 164 -24.59 -13.11 5.42
N GLU A 165 -24.87 -14.40 5.57
CA GLU A 165 -24.85 -15.07 6.88
C GLU A 165 -23.45 -15.13 7.50
N PHE A 166 -22.43 -15.34 6.67
CA PHE A 166 -21.04 -15.34 7.13
C PHE A 166 -20.65 -13.94 7.62
N ARG A 167 -21.00 -12.89 6.89
CA ARG A 167 -20.76 -11.49 7.28
C ARG A 167 -21.40 -11.16 8.63
N ASN A 168 -22.67 -11.52 8.80
CA ASN A 168 -23.38 -11.31 10.07
C ASN A 168 -22.66 -11.98 11.25
N ARG A 169 -22.24 -13.24 11.10
CA ARG A 169 -21.50 -13.97 12.14
C ARG A 169 -20.15 -13.33 12.42
N MET A 170 -19.39 -12.97 11.39
CA MET A 170 -18.08 -12.32 11.57
C MET A 170 -18.18 -11.00 12.32
N ILE A 171 -19.25 -10.23 12.10
CA ILE A 171 -19.50 -8.97 12.82
C ILE A 171 -19.87 -9.25 14.28
N LEU A 172 -20.74 -10.24 14.53
CA LEU A 172 -21.16 -10.58 15.90
C LEU A 172 -20.03 -11.21 16.74
N PHE A 173 -19.08 -11.89 16.09
CA PHE A 173 -17.96 -12.56 16.76
C PHE A 173 -16.63 -11.80 16.63
N SER A 174 -16.64 -10.56 16.14
CA SER A 174 -15.42 -9.79 15.86
C SER A 174 -14.50 -9.63 17.08
N ASP A 175 -15.08 -9.56 18.28
CA ASP A 175 -14.34 -9.36 19.53
C ASP A 175 -13.61 -10.63 19.99
N SER A 176 -14.02 -11.79 19.49
CA SER A 176 -13.45 -13.09 19.84
C SER A 176 -12.49 -13.65 18.79
N LEU A 177 -12.50 -13.08 17.58
CA LEU A 177 -11.72 -13.57 16.44
C LEU A 177 -10.50 -12.69 16.21
N ASN A 178 -9.30 -13.29 16.20
CA ASN A 178 -8.11 -12.61 15.72
C ASN A 178 -8.20 -12.49 14.18
N SER A 179 -8.33 -11.25 13.70
CA SER A 179 -8.50 -10.99 12.26
C SER A 179 -7.27 -11.37 11.44
N GLU A 180 -6.07 -11.22 11.99
CA GLU A 180 -4.84 -11.55 11.26
C GLU A 180 -4.69 -13.06 11.09
N ASP A 181 -4.94 -13.84 12.16
CA ASP A 181 -4.87 -15.30 12.09
C ASP A 181 -5.93 -15.84 11.11
N PHE A 182 -7.16 -15.31 11.19
CA PHE A 182 -8.23 -15.68 10.27
C PHE A 182 -7.89 -15.36 8.81
N LEU A 183 -7.37 -14.16 8.53
CA LEU A 183 -6.98 -13.78 7.16
C LEU A 183 -5.79 -14.60 6.66
N GLY A 184 -4.86 -14.95 7.56
CA GLY A 184 -3.76 -15.88 7.30
C GLY A 184 -4.29 -17.23 6.81
N ASP A 185 -5.17 -17.86 7.58
CA ASP A 185 -5.80 -19.13 7.21
C ASP A 185 -6.58 -19.01 5.90
N LEU A 186 -7.36 -17.94 5.73
CA LEU A 186 -8.18 -17.69 4.55
C LEU A 186 -7.38 -17.61 3.24
N PHE A 187 -6.22 -16.94 3.27
CA PHE A 187 -5.43 -16.68 2.06
C PHE A 187 -4.35 -17.71 1.80
N THR A 188 -3.98 -18.51 2.79
CA THR A 188 -2.92 -19.52 2.66
C THR A 188 -3.44 -20.95 2.62
N THR A 189 -4.67 -21.20 3.08
CA THR A 189 -5.30 -22.53 3.07
C THR A 189 -6.17 -22.74 1.83
N THR A 190 -6.33 -23.99 1.41
CA THR A 190 -7.21 -24.40 0.30
C THR A 190 -8.68 -24.51 0.72
N SER A 191 -9.22 -23.49 1.40
CA SER A 191 -10.60 -23.52 1.94
C SER A 191 -11.67 -23.20 0.88
N PHE A 192 -11.28 -22.63 -0.26
CA PHE A 192 -12.20 -22.22 -1.33
C PHE A 192 -11.74 -22.76 -2.68
N ASN A 193 -12.68 -23.35 -3.41
CA ASN A 193 -12.48 -23.72 -4.81
C ASN A 193 -12.97 -22.59 -5.70
N ILE A 194 -12.05 -21.93 -6.40
CA ILE A 194 -12.40 -20.82 -7.29
C ILE A 194 -12.55 -21.37 -8.71
N THR A 195 -13.75 -21.22 -9.26
CA THR A 195 -14.06 -21.66 -10.62
C THR A 195 -13.55 -20.60 -11.61
N PRO A 196 -12.64 -20.94 -12.54
CA PRO A 196 -12.17 -20.00 -13.55
C PRO A 196 -13.35 -19.42 -14.36
N GLY A 197 -13.32 -18.11 -14.59
CA GLY A 197 -14.38 -17.41 -15.33
C GLY A 197 -15.68 -17.13 -14.54
N ALA A 198 -15.81 -17.62 -13.31
CA ALA A 198 -16.92 -17.24 -12.44
C ALA A 198 -16.72 -15.81 -11.89
N VAL A 199 -17.82 -15.09 -11.68
CA VAL A 199 -17.78 -13.77 -11.02
C VAL A 199 -17.55 -13.91 -9.53
N SER A 200 -16.82 -12.97 -8.92
CA SER A 200 -16.32 -13.05 -7.54
C SER A 200 -17.39 -13.01 -6.44
N TRP A 201 -18.64 -12.72 -6.80
CA TRP A 201 -19.79 -12.72 -5.88
C TRP A 201 -20.75 -13.90 -6.09
N THR A 202 -20.40 -14.84 -6.98
CA THR A 202 -21.15 -16.10 -7.11
C THR A 202 -20.50 -17.19 -6.28
N TRP A 203 -21.30 -17.91 -5.52
CA TRP A 203 -20.85 -19.02 -4.69
C TRP A 203 -21.84 -20.18 -4.78
N LYS A 204 -21.32 -21.39 -4.61
CA LYS A 204 -22.10 -22.62 -4.49
C LYS A 204 -21.52 -23.44 -3.36
N ARG A 205 -22.38 -24.07 -2.56
CA ARG A 205 -21.92 -25.07 -1.59
C ARG A 205 -21.33 -26.24 -2.37
N GLY A 206 -20.12 -26.66 -2.01
CA GLY A 206 -19.56 -27.91 -2.55
C GLY A 206 -20.50 -29.06 -2.20
N MET A 207 -20.75 -29.94 -3.17
CA MET A 207 -21.42 -31.23 -2.91
C MET A 207 -20.54 -32.09 -2.00
#